data_AF-A0A2S6GAT1-F1
#
_entry.id   AF-A0A2S6GAT1-F1
#
_cell.length_a   1.000
_cell.length_b   1.000
_cell.length_c   1.000
_cell.angle_alpha   90.00
_cell.angle_beta   90.00
_cell.angle_gamma   90.00
#
_symmetry.space_group_name_H-M   'P 1'
#
loop_
_entity.id
_entity.type
_entity.pdbx_description
1 polymer ?
#
loop_
_entity_poly.entity_id
_entity_poly.type
_entity_poly.pdbx_seq_one_letter_code
_entity_poly.pdbx_strand_id
1 'polypeptide(L)'
;MEIKTFADLIEWTRQMHEHHARCLKESAALNSNDRISALLEYLGSHEDLLAREVAEYQSQADSKAMQTRLYDYGVHKPVEKNRTCDLHYNNKSFDEISREIFAFHDRVIALYDSLAGKAEIPEAKELAENLKELEEHESMRMAGSIGRMQDL
;
A
#
# COMPACT_ATOMS: atom_id res chain seq x y z
N MET A 1 -0.88 -14.57 9.14
CA MET A 1 0.49 -14.61 8.60
C MET A 1 1.35 -13.94 9.64
N GLU A 2 2.44 -14.58 10.02
CA GLU A 2 3.39 -14.03 11.00
C GLU A 2 4.57 -13.46 10.20
N ILE A 3 4.88 -12.17 10.39
CA ILE A 3 5.93 -11.49 9.64
C ILE A 3 7.25 -11.76 10.36
N LYS A 4 8.11 -12.61 9.77
CA LYS A 4 9.38 -13.02 10.37
C LYS A 4 10.60 -12.51 9.61
N THR A 5 10.41 -12.16 8.35
CA THR A 5 11.45 -11.77 7.42
C THR A 5 11.00 -10.60 6.54
N PHE A 6 11.94 -9.96 5.85
CA PHE A 6 11.62 -9.00 4.79
C PHE A 6 10.76 -9.62 3.70
N ALA A 7 10.98 -10.88 3.33
CA ALA A 7 10.13 -11.58 2.37
C ALA A 7 8.67 -11.67 2.85
N ASP A 8 8.43 -12.02 4.11
CA ASP A 8 7.08 -12.10 4.68
C ASP A 8 6.41 -10.72 4.72
N LEU A 9 7.20 -9.69 5.05
CA LEU A 9 6.72 -8.32 5.12
C LEU A 9 6.32 -7.80 3.74
N ILE A 10 7.20 -7.96 2.74
CA ILE A 10 6.96 -7.50 1.37
C ILE A 10 5.74 -8.22 0.79
N GLU A 11 5.61 -9.52 1.03
CA GLU A 11 4.41 -10.26 0.64
C GLU A 11 3.16 -9.73 1.36
N TRP A 12 3.28 -9.34 2.62
CA TRP A 12 2.17 -8.75 3.37
C TRP A 12 1.77 -7.37 2.83
N THR A 13 2.72 -6.46 2.54
CA THR A 13 2.43 -5.15 1.96
C THR A 13 1.85 -5.28 0.55
N ARG A 14 2.38 -6.20 -0.27
CA ARG A 14 1.82 -6.55 -1.58
C ARG A 14 0.35 -6.96 -1.48
N GLN A 15 0.02 -7.85 -0.54
CA GLN A 15 -1.36 -8.29 -0.31
C GLN A 15 -2.27 -7.17 0.22
N MET A 16 -1.72 -6.23 1.00
CA MET A 16 -2.45 -5.05 1.45
C MET A 16 -2.86 -4.18 0.25
N HIS A 17 -1.93 -3.84 -0.65
CA HIS A 17 -2.24 -3.09 -1.87
C HIS A 17 -3.25 -3.82 -2.76
N GLU A 18 -3.10 -5.14 -2.98
CA GLU A 18 -4.07 -5.93 -3.74
C GLU A 18 -5.48 -5.87 -3.14
N HIS A 19 -5.58 -5.96 -1.81
CA HIS A 19 -6.87 -5.89 -1.13
C HIS A 19 -7.48 -4.49 -1.23
N HIS A 20 -6.66 -3.44 -1.08
CA HIS A 20 -7.10 -2.06 -1.18
C HIS A 20 -7.59 -1.73 -2.58
N ALA A 21 -6.82 -2.12 -3.61
CA ALA A 21 -7.19 -2.01 -5.02
C ALA A 21 -8.56 -2.62 -5.29
N ARG A 22 -8.75 -3.86 -4.83
CA ARG A 22 -10.02 -4.58 -4.99
C ARG A 22 -11.18 -3.85 -4.31
N CYS A 23 -11.03 -3.44 -3.05
CA CYS A 23 -12.11 -2.77 -2.32
C CYS A 23 -12.47 -1.40 -2.86
N LEU A 24 -11.49 -0.65 -3.36
CA LEU A 24 -11.71 0.62 -4.02
C LEU A 24 -12.50 0.43 -5.32
N LYS A 25 -12.11 -0.52 -6.17
CA LYS A 25 -12.80 -0.83 -7.43
C LYS A 25 -14.21 -1.40 -7.21
N GLU A 26 -14.38 -2.31 -6.26
CA GLU A 26 -15.71 -2.82 -5.88
C GLU A 26 -16.62 -1.68 -5.39
N SER A 27 -16.08 -0.74 -4.59
CA SER A 27 -16.83 0.43 -4.14
C SER A 27 -17.13 1.39 -5.30
N ALA A 28 -16.20 1.60 -6.23
CA ALA A 28 -16.40 2.44 -7.41
C ALA A 28 -17.57 1.94 -8.27
N ALA A 29 -17.65 0.63 -8.49
CA ALA A 29 -18.70 0.00 -9.29
C ALA A 29 -20.09 0.09 -8.65
N LEU A 30 -20.18 0.23 -7.32
CA LEU A 30 -21.43 0.27 -6.56
C LEU A 30 -21.82 1.68 -6.11
N ASN A 31 -20.96 2.69 -6.32
CA ASN A 31 -21.22 4.05 -5.88
C ASN A 31 -22.08 4.79 -6.90
N SER A 32 -23.12 5.47 -6.41
CA SER A 32 -24.07 6.23 -7.25
C SER A 32 -23.58 7.62 -7.62
N ASN A 33 -22.46 8.08 -7.05
CA ASN A 33 -21.87 9.38 -7.33
C ASN A 33 -20.69 9.21 -8.28
N ASP A 34 -20.88 9.59 -9.55
CA ASP A 34 -19.87 9.45 -10.61
C ASP A 34 -18.50 10.04 -10.24
N ARG A 35 -18.47 11.15 -9.50
CA ARG A 35 -17.22 11.78 -9.05
C ARG A 35 -16.49 10.91 -8.03
N ILE A 36 -17.22 10.32 -7.09
CA ILE A 36 -16.65 9.39 -6.10
C ILE A 36 -16.23 8.10 -6.78
N SER A 37 -17.04 7.57 -7.70
CA SER A 37 -16.68 6.38 -8.50
C SER A 37 -15.40 6.59 -9.28
N ALA A 38 -15.22 7.76 -9.92
CA ALA A 38 -13.99 8.10 -10.63
C ALA A 38 -12.76 8.18 -9.70
N LEU A 39 -12.92 8.78 -8.51
CA LEU A 39 -11.85 8.81 -7.50
C LEU A 39 -11.46 7.40 -7.07
N LEU A 40 -12.43 6.57 -6.71
CA LEU A 40 -12.21 5.20 -6.23
C LEU A 40 -11.56 4.31 -7.31
N GLU A 41 -11.98 4.43 -8.56
CA GLU A 41 -11.38 3.69 -9.68
C GLU A 41 -9.92 4.11 -9.92
N TYR A 42 -9.64 5.41 -9.86
CA TYR A 42 -8.28 5.95 -9.98
C TYR A 42 -7.38 5.42 -8.86
N LEU A 43 -7.84 5.54 -7.61
CA LEU A 43 -7.13 5.04 -6.43
C LEU A 43 -6.88 3.53 -6.52
N GLY A 44 -7.91 2.75 -6.87
CA GLY A 44 -7.78 1.30 -6.97
C GLY A 44 -6.82 0.88 -8.10
N SER A 45 -6.75 1.63 -9.19
CA SER A 45 -5.79 1.38 -10.27
C SER A 45 -4.34 1.67 -9.86
N HIS A 46 -4.15 2.64 -8.97
CA HIS A 46 -2.85 2.97 -8.42
C HIS A 46 -2.36 1.94 -7.40
N GLU A 47 -3.26 1.43 -6.56
CA GLU A 47 -2.96 0.33 -5.64
C GLU A 47 -2.58 -0.95 -6.39
N ASP A 48 -3.20 -1.24 -7.54
CA ASP A 48 -2.80 -2.34 -8.42
C ASP A 48 -1.38 -2.13 -9.00
N LEU A 49 -0.99 -0.89 -9.28
CA LEU A 49 0.36 -0.57 -9.74
C LEU A 49 1.38 -0.83 -8.63
N LEU A 50 1.13 -0.30 -7.43
CA LEU A 50 1.98 -0.52 -6.25
C LEU A 50 2.14 -2.02 -5.95
N ALA A 51 1.05 -2.79 -5.96
CA ALA A 51 1.12 -4.24 -5.76
C ALA A 51 2.04 -4.94 -6.78
N ARG A 52 2.07 -4.48 -8.04
CA ARG A 52 2.95 -5.03 -9.08
C ARG A 52 4.39 -4.61 -8.88
N GLU A 53 4.65 -3.33 -8.62
CA GLU A 53 6.00 -2.81 -8.42
C GLU A 53 6.66 -3.46 -7.18
N VAL A 54 5.92 -3.60 -6.08
CA VAL A 54 6.37 -4.33 -4.89
C VAL A 54 6.70 -5.80 -5.22
N ALA A 55 5.92 -6.45 -6.08
CA ALA A 55 6.21 -7.82 -6.53
C ALA A 55 7.48 -7.90 -7.39
N GLU A 56 7.76 -6.88 -8.19
CA GLU A 56 9.00 -6.81 -8.97
C GLU A 56 10.22 -6.67 -8.06
N TYR A 57 10.15 -5.83 -7.02
CA TYR A 57 11.19 -5.74 -5.99
C TYR A 57 11.43 -7.09 -5.29
N GLN A 58 10.37 -7.81 -4.94
CA GLN A 58 10.48 -9.17 -4.37
C GLN A 58 11.25 -10.13 -5.29
N SER A 59 11.10 -10.00 -6.61
CA SER A 59 11.76 -10.87 -7.59
C SER A 59 13.22 -10.52 -7.86
N GLN A 60 13.60 -9.26 -7.62
CA GLN A 60 14.94 -8.73 -7.91
C GLN A 60 15.83 -8.57 -6.68
N ALA A 61 15.25 -8.52 -5.48
CA ALA A 61 15.97 -8.29 -4.23
C ALA A 61 17.01 -9.40 -3.93
N ASP A 62 18.11 -9.01 -3.27
CA ASP A 62 19.12 -9.96 -2.81
C ASP A 62 18.50 -10.96 -1.83
N SER A 63 18.78 -12.25 -2.04
CA SER A 63 18.30 -13.33 -1.17
C SER A 63 18.61 -13.12 0.32
N LYS A 64 19.73 -12.46 0.65
CA LYS A 64 20.13 -12.13 2.02
C LYS A 64 19.22 -11.07 2.62
N ALA A 65 18.90 -10.02 1.85
CA ALA A 65 17.94 -9.01 2.28
C ALA A 65 16.59 -9.66 2.58
N MET A 66 16.10 -10.50 1.66
CA MET A 66 14.81 -11.20 1.78
C MET A 66 14.74 -12.12 2.99
N GLN A 67 15.82 -12.82 3.31
CA GLN A 67 15.89 -13.75 4.45
C GLN A 67 16.24 -13.07 5.78
N THR A 68 16.53 -11.77 5.78
CA THR A 68 16.84 -11.01 6.99
C THR A 68 15.65 -11.04 7.94
N ARG A 69 15.91 -11.40 9.19
CA ARG A 69 14.90 -11.61 10.22
C ARG A 69 14.46 -10.29 10.84
N LEU A 70 13.17 -10.21 11.18
CA LEU A 70 12.54 -9.06 11.81
C LEU A 70 12.11 -9.42 13.24
N TYR A 71 13.07 -9.43 14.18
CA TYR A 71 12.85 -9.98 15.54
C TYR A 71 11.92 -9.16 16.44
N ASP A 72 11.80 -7.85 16.21
CA ASP A 72 10.95 -6.94 16.99
C ASP A 72 9.71 -6.46 16.22
N TYR A 73 9.37 -7.15 15.13
CA TYR A 73 8.25 -6.75 14.29
C TYR A 73 6.95 -7.41 14.79
N GLY A 74 5.95 -6.59 15.10
CA GLY A 74 4.73 -7.03 15.77
C GLY A 74 3.90 -8.01 14.94
N VAL A 75 2.96 -8.69 15.60
CA VAL A 75 2.00 -9.56 14.93
C VAL A 75 0.97 -8.70 14.19
N HIS A 76 1.15 -8.53 12.88
CA HIS A 76 0.11 -7.96 12.03
C HIS A 76 -0.94 -9.03 11.72
N LYS A 77 -2.21 -8.64 11.74
CA LYS A 77 -3.28 -9.55 11.29
C LYS A 77 -3.07 -9.81 9.79
N PRO A 78 -3.13 -11.07 9.34
CA PRO A 78 -3.10 -11.36 7.91
C PRO A 78 -4.18 -10.57 7.19
N VAL A 79 -3.86 -10.08 6.00
CA VAL A 79 -4.88 -9.58 5.08
C VAL A 79 -5.74 -10.77 4.71
N GLU A 80 -6.98 -10.78 5.17
CA GLU A 80 -7.94 -11.82 4.81
C GLU A 80 -8.32 -11.61 3.34
N LYS A 81 -7.68 -12.37 2.44
CA LYS A 81 -7.93 -12.28 0.98
C LYS A 81 -9.42 -12.40 0.62
N ASN A 82 -10.16 -13.20 1.40
CA ASN A 82 -11.60 -13.46 1.22
C ASN A 82 -12.50 -12.53 2.04
N ARG A 83 -11.95 -11.53 2.74
CA ARG A 83 -12.78 -10.52 3.39
C ARG A 83 -13.50 -9.75 2.30
N THR A 84 -14.83 -9.83 2.34
CA THR A 84 -15.71 -9.00 1.54
C THR A 84 -15.35 -7.54 1.79
N CYS A 85 -15.21 -6.78 0.71
CA CYS A 85 -15.08 -5.34 0.86
C CYS A 85 -16.41 -4.84 1.40
N ASP A 86 -16.34 -4.23 2.57
CA ASP A 86 -17.48 -3.50 3.08
C ASP A 86 -17.75 -2.33 2.14
N LEU A 87 -19.02 -1.90 2.04
CA LEU A 87 -19.40 -0.67 1.34
C LEU A 87 -18.90 0.58 2.09
N HIS A 88 -17.73 0.49 2.72
CA HIS A 88 -17.11 1.46 3.61
C HIS A 88 -16.94 2.81 2.92
N TYR A 89 -16.58 2.80 1.64
CA TYR A 89 -16.39 4.01 0.84
C TYR A 89 -17.71 4.59 0.28
N ASN A 90 -18.83 3.86 0.33
CA ASN A 90 -20.08 4.33 -0.28
C ASN A 90 -20.70 5.53 0.44
N ASN A 91 -20.42 5.68 1.74
CA ASN A 91 -20.99 6.76 2.56
C ASN A 91 -19.97 7.86 2.89
N LYS A 92 -18.79 7.86 2.25
CA LYS A 92 -17.73 8.84 2.50
C LYS A 92 -17.69 9.89 1.40
N SER A 93 -17.36 11.11 1.80
CA SER A 93 -17.04 12.19 0.87
C SER A 93 -15.69 11.98 0.20
N PHE A 94 -15.45 12.72 -0.89
CA PHE A 94 -14.16 12.77 -1.59
C PHE A 94 -13.00 13.02 -0.63
N ASP A 95 -13.11 14.06 0.21
CA ASP A 95 -12.06 14.42 1.19
C ASP A 95 -11.82 13.33 2.24
N GLU A 96 -12.88 12.67 2.72
CA GLU A 96 -12.75 11.58 3.69
C GLU A 96 -12.04 10.38 3.10
N ILE A 97 -12.37 10.02 1.85
CA ILE A 97 -11.70 8.95 1.10
C ILE A 97 -10.22 9.31 0.92
N SER A 98 -9.92 10.49 0.36
CA SER A 98 -8.54 10.92 0.11
C SER A 98 -7.71 10.92 1.40
N ARG A 99 -8.23 11.47 2.51
CA ARG A 99 -7.52 11.48 3.80
C ARG A 99 -7.25 10.07 4.33
N GLU A 100 -8.20 9.16 4.20
CA GLU A 100 -8.03 7.80 4.70
C GLU A 100 -6.97 7.03 3.91
N ILE A 101 -6.95 7.22 2.59
CA ILE A 101 -5.92 6.63 1.72
C ILE A 101 -4.54 7.20 2.02
N PHE A 102 -4.38 8.52 2.11
CA PHE A 102 -3.06 9.08 2.46
C PHE A 102 -2.60 8.66 3.86
N ALA A 103 -3.51 8.60 4.84
CA ALA A 103 -3.16 8.09 6.16
C ALA A 103 -2.73 6.60 6.12
N PHE A 104 -3.21 5.82 5.17
CA PHE A 104 -2.73 4.46 4.92
C PHE A 104 -1.30 4.47 4.37
N HIS A 105 -1.03 5.21 3.30
CA HIS A 105 0.30 5.29 2.70
C HIS A 105 1.34 5.87 3.68
N ASP A 106 1.00 6.89 4.47
CA ASP A 106 1.87 7.44 5.51
C ASP A 106 2.31 6.37 6.53
N ARG A 107 1.42 5.43 6.87
CA ARG A 107 1.76 4.29 7.75
C ARG A 107 2.68 3.29 7.07
N VAL A 108 2.53 3.06 5.76
CA VAL A 108 3.41 2.19 4.97
C VAL A 108 4.80 2.81 4.82
N ILE A 109 4.88 4.11 4.55
CA ILE A 109 6.15 4.87 4.50
C ILE A 109 6.87 4.83 5.84
N ALA A 110 6.17 5.15 6.93
CA ALA A 110 6.76 5.11 8.29
C ALA A 110 7.22 3.71 8.69
N LEU A 111 6.52 2.69 8.19
CA LEU A 111 6.92 1.31 8.34
C LEU A 111 8.27 1.05 7.63
N TYR A 112 8.39 1.35 6.34
CA TYR A 112 9.63 1.13 5.60
C TYR A 112 10.80 1.94 6.19
N ASP A 113 10.56 3.18 6.62
CA ASP A 113 11.55 4.00 7.32
C ASP A 113 12.04 3.35 8.62
N SER A 114 11.13 2.85 9.45
CA SER A 114 11.50 2.13 10.68
C SER A 114 12.31 0.87 10.38
N LEU A 115 12.11 0.21 9.24
CA LEU A 115 12.83 -1.00 8.88
C LEU A 115 14.22 -0.69 8.35
N ALA A 116 14.36 0.33 7.52
CA ALA A 116 15.65 0.83 7.07
C ALA A 116 16.54 1.20 8.28
N GLY A 117 15.96 1.85 9.31
CA GLY A 117 16.68 2.21 10.54
C GLY A 117 17.08 1.02 11.43
N LYS A 118 16.45 -0.16 11.27
CA LYS A 118 16.69 -1.36 12.08
C LYS A 118 17.40 -2.48 11.30
N ALA A 119 17.60 -2.32 10.00
CA ALA A 119 18.22 -3.33 9.16
C ALA A 119 19.69 -3.55 9.56
N GLU A 120 20.04 -4.79 9.89
CA GLU A 120 21.39 -5.15 10.35
C GLU A 120 22.39 -5.30 9.21
N ILE A 121 21.91 -5.49 7.97
CA ILE A 121 22.74 -5.63 6.78
C ILE A 121 22.44 -4.53 5.75
N PRO A 122 23.45 -4.06 4.98
CA PRO A 122 23.26 -3.01 3.97
C PRO A 122 22.18 -3.35 2.95
N GLU A 123 22.11 -4.59 2.48
CA GLU A 123 21.18 -5.02 1.44
C GLU A 123 19.71 -4.94 1.91
N ALA A 124 19.44 -5.24 3.19
CA ALA A 124 18.12 -5.11 3.78
C ALA A 124 17.73 -3.64 4.01
N LYS A 125 18.71 -2.81 4.35
CA LYS A 125 18.52 -1.37 4.47
C LYS A 125 18.16 -0.75 3.12
N GLU A 126 18.95 -1.05 2.09
CA GLU A 126 18.72 -0.57 0.72
C GLU A 126 17.36 -1.02 0.19
N LEU A 127 16.96 -2.26 0.43
CA LEU A 127 15.63 -2.76 0.07
C LEU A 127 14.50 -1.97 0.75
N ALA A 128 14.63 -1.68 2.05
CA ALA A 128 13.64 -0.87 2.78
C ALA A 128 13.58 0.57 2.26
N GLU A 129 14.73 1.18 1.98
CA GLU A 129 14.83 2.54 1.43
C GLU A 129 14.20 2.62 0.04
N ASN A 130 14.47 1.66 -0.84
CA ASN A 130 13.87 1.63 -2.18
C ASN A 130 12.34 1.48 -2.13
N LEU A 131 11.81 0.63 -1.24
CA LEU A 131 10.37 0.47 -1.06
C LEU A 131 9.72 1.73 -0.47
N LYS A 132 10.42 2.42 0.44
CA LYS A 132 9.99 3.70 0.98
C LYS A 132 9.91 4.76 -0.13
N GLU A 133 10.95 4.89 -0.93
CA GLU A 133 11.00 5.87 -2.04
C GLU A 133 9.90 5.60 -3.08
N LEU A 134 9.64 4.33 -3.39
CA LEU A 134 8.53 3.92 -4.24
C LEU A 134 7.19 4.44 -3.71
N GLU A 135 6.89 4.15 -2.44
CA GLU A 135 5.63 4.52 -1.79
C GLU A 135 5.47 6.05 -1.69
N GLU A 136 6.55 6.77 -1.37
CA GLU A 136 6.58 8.24 -1.32
C GLU A 136 6.32 8.85 -2.70
N HIS A 137 6.98 8.34 -3.74
CA HIS A 137 6.82 8.82 -5.11
C HIS A 137 5.39 8.63 -5.62
N GLU A 138 4.84 7.44 -5.42
CA GLU A 138 3.48 7.11 -5.85
C GLU A 138 2.43 7.92 -5.05
N SER A 139 2.62 8.09 -3.74
CA SER A 139 1.78 8.97 -2.91
C SER A 139 1.79 10.42 -3.40
N MET A 140 2.95 10.97 -3.78
CA MET A 140 3.04 12.32 -4.36
C MET A 140 2.31 12.42 -5.71
N ARG A 141 2.44 11.42 -6.58
CA ARG A 141 1.73 11.37 -7.87
C ARG A 141 0.22 11.29 -7.69
N MET A 142 -0.23 10.52 -6.70
CA MET A 142 -1.63 10.42 -6.31
C MET A 142 -2.15 11.78 -5.83
N ALA A 143 -1.45 12.45 -4.92
CA ALA A 143 -1.84 13.75 -4.38
C ALA A 143 -2.04 14.80 -5.49
N GLY A 144 -1.12 14.87 -6.45
CA GLY A 144 -1.23 15.78 -7.58
C GLY A 144 -2.45 15.49 -8.46
N SER A 145 -2.79 14.22 -8.66
CA SER A 145 -3.94 13.81 -9.50
C SER A 145 -5.27 14.02 -8.80
N ILE A 146 -5.35 13.69 -7.51
CA ILE A 146 -6.53 13.94 -6.68
C ILE A 146 -6.82 15.44 -6.60
N GLY A 147 -5.80 16.29 -6.40
CA GLY A 147 -5.98 17.75 -6.38
C GLY A 147 -6.65 18.26 -7.66
N ARG A 148 -6.20 17.79 -8.83
CA ARG A 148 -6.83 18.15 -10.11
C ARG A 148 -8.26 17.63 -10.25
N MET A 149 -8.58 16.46 -9.71
CA MET A 149 -9.95 15.93 -9.66
C MET A 149 -10.84 16.70 -8.67
N GLN A 150 -10.24 17.35 -7.67
CA GLN A 150 -10.96 18.17 -6.71
C GLN A 150 -11.36 19.54 -7.30
N ASP A 151 -10.51 20.09 -8.17
CA ASP A 151 -10.72 21.39 -8.83
C ASP A 151 -11.71 21.34 -10.02
N LEU A 152 -12.07 20.15 -10.50
CA LEU A 152 -13.09 19.90 -11.53
C LEU A 152 -14.50 19.77 -10.94
#